data_AF-A3JQZ0-F1
#
_entry.id   AF-A3JQZ0-F1
#
_cell.length_a   1.000
_cell.length_b   1.000
_cell.length_c   1.000
_cell.angle_alpha   90.00
_cell.angle_beta   90.00
_cell.angle_gamma   90.00
#
_symmetry.space_group_name_H-M   'P 1'
#
loop_
_entity.id
_entity.type
_entity.pdbx_description
1 polymer ?
#
loop_
_entity_poly.entity_id
_entity_poly.type
_entity_poly.pdbx_seq_one_letter_code
_entity_poly.pdbx_strand_id
1 'polypeptide(L)'
;MRLKTEGKTESSHELITRRRQAEQERQTGIDAILLTTETAPNLNITERIEIVTAECAFGMNIFKDLFAGVRDIVGGRSEAVQQTMRDSRKTALYELKKEAYEVGANAVVGVDLDYVELSKAGSMVMLVASGTAVRIEEIKDDPKA
;
A
#
# COMPACT_ATOMS: atom_id res chain seq x y z
N MET A 1 -53.19 16.11 -15.53
CA MET A 1 -52.61 14.90 -14.93
C MET A 1 -51.10 15.07 -14.94
N ARG A 2 -50.47 15.01 -13.76
CA ARG A 2 -49.04 15.26 -13.49
C ARG A 2 -48.14 14.39 -14.36
N LEU A 3 -46.94 14.91 -14.65
CA LEU A 3 -45.65 14.31 -14.25
C LEU A 3 -44.59 15.43 -14.30
N LYS A 4 -44.26 16.01 -13.13
CA LYS A 4 -43.08 16.85 -12.94
C LYS A 4 -41.89 15.91 -12.71
N THR A 5 -40.91 15.94 -13.59
CA THR A 5 -39.57 15.40 -13.33
C THR A 5 -38.72 16.49 -12.69
N GLU A 6 -38.65 16.51 -11.37
CA GLU A 6 -37.72 17.39 -10.63
C GLU A 6 -36.36 16.70 -10.53
N GLY A 7 -35.45 17.05 -11.45
CA GLY A 7 -34.02 16.84 -11.23
C GLY A 7 -33.53 17.86 -10.20
N LYS A 8 -33.23 17.41 -8.99
CA LYS A 8 -32.58 18.23 -7.96
C LYS A 8 -31.15 18.56 -8.41
N THR A 9 -30.88 19.82 -8.69
CA THR A 9 -29.52 20.34 -8.86
C THR A 9 -28.83 20.36 -7.49
N GLU A 10 -27.92 19.42 -7.24
CA GLU A 10 -27.13 19.41 -6.00
C GLU A 10 -26.19 20.63 -5.94
N SER A 11 -26.04 21.24 -4.77
CA SER A 11 -25.16 22.40 -4.56
C SER A 11 -23.68 21.97 -4.64
N SER A 12 -22.82 22.82 -5.21
CA SER A 12 -21.36 22.59 -5.29
C SER A 12 -20.74 22.21 -3.94
N HIS A 13 -21.27 22.73 -2.83
CA HIS A 13 -20.79 22.39 -1.48
C HIS A 13 -21.11 20.94 -1.08
N GLU A 14 -22.27 20.43 -1.47
CA GLU A 14 -22.73 19.07 -1.15
C GLU A 14 -21.89 18.03 -1.92
N LEU A 15 -21.62 18.32 -3.20
CA LEU A 15 -20.74 17.50 -4.04
C LEU A 15 -19.31 17.41 -3.50
N ILE A 16 -18.73 18.52 -3.04
CA ILE A 16 -17.38 18.54 -2.44
C ILE A 16 -17.34 17.70 -1.17
N THR A 17 -18.39 17.80 -0.34
CA THR A 17 -18.45 17.07 0.94
C THR A 17 -18.52 15.56 0.71
N ARG A 18 -19.39 15.10 -0.20
CA ARG A 18 -19.51 13.66 -0.52
C ARG A 18 -18.23 13.09 -1.12
N ARG A 19 -17.55 13.82 -2.02
CA ARG A 19 -16.26 13.38 -2.59
C ARG A 19 -15.19 13.21 -1.51
N ARG A 20 -15.14 14.11 -0.53
CA ARG A 20 -14.22 14.01 0.60
C ARG A 20 -14.53 12.81 1.49
N GLN A 21 -15.80 12.58 1.79
CA GLN A 21 -16.22 11.42 2.60
C GLN A 21 -15.87 10.11 1.89
N ALA A 22 -16.21 9.97 0.61
CA ALA A 22 -15.90 8.78 -0.17
C ALA A 22 -14.38 8.52 -0.25
N GLU A 23 -13.57 9.56 -0.44
CA GLU A 23 -12.10 9.40 -0.46
C GLU A 23 -11.56 9.02 0.92
N GLN A 24 -12.11 9.58 1.99
CA GLN A 24 -11.72 9.25 3.35
C GLN A 24 -12.11 7.81 3.73
N GLU A 25 -13.30 7.36 3.35
CA GLU A 25 -13.76 5.98 3.54
C GLU A 25 -12.87 5.00 2.76
N ARG A 26 -12.57 5.32 1.49
CA ARG A 26 -11.65 4.54 0.65
C ARG A 26 -10.26 4.45 1.28
N GLN A 27 -9.72 5.58 1.71
CA GLN A 27 -8.42 5.64 2.37
C GLN A 27 -8.39 4.80 3.65
N THR A 28 -9.42 4.93 4.49
CA THR A 28 -9.56 4.14 5.72
C THR A 28 -9.63 2.65 5.43
N GLY A 29 -10.35 2.26 4.38
CA GLY A 29 -10.44 0.87 3.93
C GLY A 29 -9.11 0.30 3.46
N ILE A 30 -8.33 1.07 2.68
CA ILE A 30 -6.99 0.68 2.26
C ILE A 30 -6.06 0.55 3.47
N ASP A 31 -6.07 1.52 4.38
CA ASP A 31 -5.19 1.52 5.55
C ASP A 31 -5.48 0.34 6.49
N ALA A 32 -6.74 -0.09 6.57
CA ALA A 32 -7.20 -1.23 7.37
C ALA A 32 -6.75 -2.60 6.84
N ILE A 33 -6.28 -2.71 5.58
CA ILE A 33 -5.76 -3.98 5.05
C ILE A 33 -4.59 -4.46 5.91
N LEU A 34 -4.73 -5.67 6.46
CA LEU A 34 -3.66 -6.34 7.20
C LEU A 34 -2.60 -6.86 6.22
N LEU A 35 -1.33 -6.60 6.50
CA LEU A 35 -0.21 -7.23 5.78
C LEU A 35 0.54 -8.14 6.75
N THR A 36 0.85 -9.35 6.34
CA THR A 36 1.67 -10.27 7.13
C THR A 36 2.59 -11.11 6.25
N THR A 37 3.77 -11.41 6.78
CA THR A 37 4.76 -12.30 6.19
C THR A 37 4.35 -13.78 6.29
N GLU A 38 3.53 -14.14 7.27
CA GLU A 38 3.19 -15.53 7.56
C GLU A 38 1.70 -15.83 7.40
N THR A 39 1.40 -17.06 7.00
CA THR A 39 0.04 -17.64 7.08
C THR A 39 -0.08 -18.38 8.41
N ALA A 40 -0.19 -17.65 9.52
CA ALA A 40 -0.26 -18.29 10.84
C ALA A 40 -1.59 -19.06 11.05
N PRO A 41 -1.63 -20.12 11.88
CA PRO A 41 -2.84 -20.92 12.13
C PRO A 41 -4.01 -20.12 12.75
N ASN A 42 -3.72 -18.99 13.39
CA ASN A 42 -4.70 -18.07 13.98
C ASN A 42 -5.27 -17.05 12.98
N LEU A 43 -4.84 -17.07 11.71
CA LEU A 43 -5.47 -16.33 10.62
C LEU A 43 -6.45 -17.26 9.89
N ASN A 44 -7.73 -17.19 10.25
CA ASN A 44 -8.77 -17.98 9.60
C ASN A 44 -9.11 -17.40 8.21
N ILE A 45 -8.40 -17.85 7.17
CA ILE A 45 -8.60 -17.44 5.78
C ILE A 45 -9.85 -18.12 5.21
N THR A 46 -10.88 -17.33 4.91
CA THR A 46 -12.15 -17.78 4.32
C THR A 46 -12.10 -17.84 2.81
N GLU A 47 -11.29 -16.99 2.17
CA GLU A 47 -11.16 -16.92 0.71
C GLU A 47 -9.74 -16.51 0.32
N ARG A 48 -9.16 -17.17 -0.70
CA ARG A 48 -7.94 -16.73 -1.38
C ARG A 48 -8.36 -16.16 -2.72
N ILE A 49 -8.14 -14.87 -2.92
CA ILE A 49 -8.65 -14.13 -4.07
C ILE A 49 -7.66 -14.26 -5.23
N GLU A 50 -6.50 -13.60 -5.11
CA GLU A 50 -5.43 -13.66 -6.11
C GLU A 50 -4.08 -13.24 -5.52
N ILE A 51 -3.04 -13.31 -6.36
CA ILE A 51 -1.73 -12.74 -6.05
C ILE A 51 -1.77 -11.26 -6.42
N VAL A 52 -1.30 -10.40 -5.51
CA VAL A 52 -1.18 -8.96 -5.73
C VAL A 52 0.29 -8.56 -5.66
N THR A 53 0.67 -7.57 -6.46
CA THR A 53 2.02 -7.00 -6.47
C THR A 53 1.97 -5.49 -6.49
N ALA A 54 3.03 -4.84 -6.00
CA ALA A 54 3.21 -3.41 -6.12
C ALA A 54 4.69 -3.06 -6.20
N GLU A 55 5.04 -2.11 -7.07
CA GLU A 55 6.44 -1.75 -7.34
C GLU A 55 6.73 -0.28 -7.06
N CYS A 56 7.89 -0.01 -6.50
CA CYS A 56 8.43 1.33 -6.32
C CYS A 56 9.82 1.39 -6.93
N ALA A 57 10.01 2.17 -7.99
CA ALA A 57 11.28 2.30 -8.70
C ALA A 57 11.96 3.65 -8.42
N PHE A 58 13.28 3.62 -8.21
CA PHE A 58 14.07 4.80 -7.93
C PHE A 58 15.40 4.76 -8.70
N GLY A 59 15.79 5.93 -9.23
CA GLY A 59 16.99 6.06 -10.06
C GLY A 59 18.28 6.04 -9.23
N MET A 60 19.33 5.42 -9.76
CA MET A 60 20.66 5.36 -9.13
C MET A 60 21.28 6.73 -8.92
N ASN A 61 20.84 7.75 -9.68
CA ASN A 61 21.27 9.13 -9.44
C ASN A 61 20.88 9.62 -8.05
N ILE A 62 19.70 9.23 -7.53
CA ILE A 62 19.30 9.52 -6.15
C ILE A 62 20.33 8.90 -5.18
N PHE A 63 20.71 7.62 -5.38
CA PHE A 63 21.74 7.00 -4.54
C PHE A 63 23.10 7.68 -4.66
N LYS A 64 23.55 8.01 -5.87
CA LYS A 64 24.82 8.70 -6.10
C LYS A 64 24.87 10.04 -5.37
N ASP A 65 23.78 10.81 -5.40
CA ASP A 65 23.70 12.10 -4.72
C ASP A 65 23.76 11.93 -3.20
N LEU A 66 23.08 10.91 -2.66
CA LEU A 66 23.13 10.55 -1.23
C LEU A 66 24.53 10.09 -0.79
N PHE A 67 25.32 9.50 -1.69
CA PHE A 67 26.71 9.09 -1.43
C PHE A 67 27.74 10.17 -1.74
N ALA A 68 27.46 11.16 -2.60
CA ALA A 68 28.37 12.26 -2.90
C ALA A 68 28.43 13.28 -1.75
N GLY A 69 27.35 13.41 -0.98
CA GLY A 69 27.26 14.25 0.21
C GLY A 69 27.82 13.60 1.49
N VAL A 70 29.04 13.06 1.47
CA VAL A 70 29.69 12.30 2.57
C VAL A 70 29.96 13.17 3.82
N ARG A 71 28.91 13.63 4.49
CA ARG A 71 28.97 14.20 5.84
C ARG A 71 28.26 13.33 6.88
N ASP A 72 27.32 12.48 6.45
CA ASP A 72 26.42 11.76 7.35
C ASP A 72 26.66 10.23 7.40
N ILE A 73 27.82 9.75 6.92
CA ILE A 73 28.19 8.33 7.01
C ILE A 73 28.87 8.07 8.35
N VAL A 74 28.12 7.52 9.32
CA VAL A 74 28.66 7.04 10.60
C VAL A 74 28.58 5.51 10.63
N GLY A 75 29.73 4.84 10.73
CA GLY A 75 29.79 3.38 10.90
C GLY A 75 29.25 2.55 9.73
N GLY A 76 29.34 3.06 8.49
CA GLY A 76 28.87 2.36 7.28
C GLY A 76 27.36 2.46 7.02
N ARG A 77 26.63 3.24 7.83
CA ARG A 77 25.20 3.53 7.68
C ARG A 77 25.03 4.96 7.16
N SER A 78 24.40 5.12 6.00
CA SER A 78 23.94 6.43 5.52
C SER A 78 22.49 6.65 5.96
N GLU A 79 22.27 7.68 6.79
CA GLU A 79 20.92 8.06 7.25
C GLU A 79 19.99 8.33 6.06
N ALA A 80 20.50 9.05 5.07
CA ALA A 80 19.76 9.45 3.89
C ALA A 80 19.38 8.24 3.02
N VAL A 81 20.30 7.29 2.79
CA VAL A 81 20.00 6.02 2.09
C VAL A 81 18.95 5.20 2.84
N GLN A 82 19.06 5.12 4.17
CA GLN A 82 18.07 4.39 4.97
C GLN A 82 16.70 5.07 4.95
N GLN A 83 16.66 6.40 4.92
CA GLN A 83 15.42 7.14 4.79
C GLN A 83 14.73 6.84 3.47
N THR A 84 15.47 6.91 2.35
CA THR A 84 14.95 6.52 1.03
C THR A 84 14.41 5.10 1.04
N MET A 85 15.17 4.13 1.56
CA MET A 85 14.71 2.73 1.62
C MET A 85 13.47 2.55 2.51
N ARG A 86 13.35 3.30 3.62
CA ARG A 86 12.15 3.28 4.48
C ARG A 86 10.94 3.82 3.73
N ASP A 87 11.10 4.94 3.04
CA ASP A 87 10.00 5.58 2.31
C ASP A 87 9.56 4.72 1.14
N SER A 88 10.49 4.13 0.38
CA SER A 88 10.17 3.18 -0.69
C SER A 88 9.38 1.98 -0.17
N ARG A 89 9.74 1.39 0.98
CA ARG A 89 8.97 0.29 1.57
C ARG A 89 7.57 0.73 1.99
N LYS A 90 7.42 1.91 2.59
CA LYS A 90 6.10 2.44 2.95
C LYS A 90 5.22 2.62 1.72
N THR A 91 5.77 3.18 0.64
CA THR A 91 5.04 3.35 -0.62
C THR A 91 4.65 2.01 -1.23
N ALA A 92 5.58 1.07 -1.38
CA ALA A 92 5.30 -0.23 -1.98
C ALA A 92 4.25 -1.02 -1.18
N LEU A 93 4.38 -1.05 0.15
CA LEU A 93 3.40 -1.73 1.01
C LEU A 93 2.04 -1.05 0.99
N TYR A 94 1.99 0.29 0.89
CA TYR A 94 0.74 1.01 0.76
C TYR A 94 0.02 0.70 -0.57
N GLU A 95 0.75 0.71 -1.69
CA GLU A 95 0.16 0.32 -2.99
C GLU A 95 -0.27 -1.16 -2.98
N LEU A 96 0.47 -2.06 -2.31
CA LEU A 96 0.05 -3.45 -2.16
C LEU A 96 -1.29 -3.58 -1.40
N LYS A 97 -1.50 -2.75 -0.36
CA LYS A 97 -2.81 -2.67 0.32
C LYS A 97 -3.89 -2.16 -0.61
N LYS A 98 -3.58 -1.20 -1.47
CA LYS A 98 -4.53 -0.64 -2.43
C LYS A 98 -4.96 -1.68 -3.46
N GLU A 99 -4.04 -2.44 -4.04
CA GLU A 99 -4.35 -3.57 -4.93
C GLU A 99 -5.24 -4.60 -4.22
N ALA A 100 -4.89 -4.97 -2.99
CA ALA A 100 -5.69 -5.89 -2.18
C ALA A 100 -7.11 -5.35 -1.90
N TYR A 101 -7.24 -4.06 -1.58
CA TYR A 101 -8.53 -3.41 -1.36
C TYR A 101 -9.39 -3.41 -2.64
N GLU A 102 -8.79 -3.14 -3.80
CA GLU A 102 -9.49 -3.10 -5.10
C GLU A 102 -10.07 -4.46 -5.50
N VAL A 103 -9.40 -5.56 -5.14
CA VAL A 103 -9.91 -6.93 -5.34
C VAL A 103 -10.82 -7.41 -4.20
N GLY A 104 -11.10 -6.52 -3.24
CA GLY A 104 -12.00 -6.74 -2.11
C GLY A 104 -11.41 -7.58 -0.98
N ALA A 105 -10.10 -7.76 -0.89
CA ALA A 105 -9.47 -8.42 0.25
C ALA A 105 -9.58 -7.57 1.53
N ASN A 106 -9.38 -8.21 2.69
CA ASN A 106 -9.14 -7.51 3.96
C ASN A 106 -7.74 -7.82 4.54
N ALA A 107 -6.98 -8.71 3.91
CA ALA A 107 -5.60 -8.98 4.27
C ALA A 107 -4.76 -9.42 3.05
N VAL A 108 -3.45 -9.26 3.16
CA VAL A 108 -2.43 -9.87 2.27
C VAL A 108 -1.49 -10.69 3.13
N VAL A 109 -1.35 -11.97 2.80
CA VAL A 109 -0.49 -12.93 3.50
C VAL A 109 0.69 -13.35 2.63
N GLY A 110 1.76 -13.82 3.28
CA GLY A 110 2.97 -14.22 2.56
C GLY A 110 3.63 -13.04 1.87
N VAL A 111 3.60 -11.86 2.49
CA VAL A 111 4.19 -10.65 1.92
C VAL A 111 5.70 -10.81 1.84
N ASP A 112 6.25 -10.60 0.64
CA ASP A 112 7.69 -10.62 0.37
C ASP A 112 8.14 -9.33 -0.33
N LEU A 113 9.39 -8.92 -0.08
CA LEU A 113 9.99 -7.69 -0.58
C LEU A 113 11.32 -7.95 -1.29
N ASP A 114 11.34 -7.73 -2.59
CA ASP A 114 12.52 -7.93 -3.43
C ASP A 114 13.08 -6.62 -3.95
N TYR A 115 14.41 -6.45 -3.88
CA TYR A 115 15.12 -5.35 -4.53
C TYR A 115 15.77 -5.85 -5.82
N VAL A 116 15.35 -5.29 -6.95
CA VAL A 116 15.81 -5.67 -8.29
C VAL A 116 16.58 -4.51 -8.91
N GLU A 117 17.82 -4.77 -9.33
CA GLU A 117 18.60 -3.81 -10.11
C GLU A 117 18.25 -3.92 -11.60
N LEU A 118 17.78 -2.81 -12.18
CA LEU A 118 17.49 -2.67 -13.60
C LEU A 118 18.66 -1.93 -14.27
N SER A 119 19.69 -2.71 -14.63
CA SER A 119 20.96 -2.17 -15.16
C SER A 119 20.90 -1.75 -16.63
N LYS A 120 20.00 -2.33 -17.44
CA LYS A 120 19.89 -2.02 -18.89
C LYS A 120 19.11 -0.74 -19.21
N ALA A 121 18.37 -0.18 -18.26
CA ALA A 121 17.46 0.95 -18.46
C ALA A 121 17.82 2.20 -17.63
N GLY A 122 19.11 2.44 -17.37
CA GLY A 122 19.57 3.68 -16.74
C GLY A 122 19.90 3.58 -15.24
N SER A 123 20.40 2.43 -14.79
CA SER A 123 20.72 2.16 -13.38
C SER A 123 19.55 2.55 -12.47
N MET A 124 18.55 1.70 -12.38
CA MET A 124 17.43 1.87 -11.44
C MET A 124 17.42 0.72 -10.46
N VAL A 125 16.92 0.99 -9.25
CA VAL A 125 16.57 -0.06 -8.29
C VAL A 125 15.07 -0.04 -8.13
N MET A 126 14.46 -1.20 -8.27
CA MET A 126 13.04 -1.42 -8.09
C MET A 126 12.84 -2.24 -6.81
N LEU A 127 11.96 -1.76 -5.93
CA LEU A 127 11.42 -2.55 -4.84
C LEU A 127 10.10 -3.15 -5.30
N VAL A 128 10.00 -4.46 -5.28
CA VAL A 128 8.79 -5.22 -5.57
C VAL A 128 8.24 -5.75 -4.26
N ALA A 129 6.97 -5.47 -3.98
CA ALA A 129 6.21 -6.12 -2.92
C ALA A 129 5.23 -7.10 -3.56
N SER A 130 5.14 -8.32 -3.03
CA SER A 130 4.19 -9.33 -3.50
C SER A 130 3.54 -10.05 -2.35
N GLY A 131 2.36 -10.65 -2.57
CA GLY A 131 1.68 -11.49 -1.59
C GLY A 131 0.37 -12.04 -2.12
N THR A 132 -0.35 -12.79 -1.28
CA THR A 132 -1.68 -13.33 -1.63
C THR A 132 -2.76 -12.52 -0.94
N ALA A 133 -3.65 -11.90 -1.73
CA ALA A 133 -4.83 -11.19 -1.25
C ALA A 133 -5.90 -12.20 -0.79
N VAL A 134 -6.39 -12.04 0.43
CA VAL A 134 -7.31 -12.98 1.08
C VAL A 134 -8.43 -12.27 1.83
N ARG A 135 -9.52 -13.00 2.09
CA ARG A 135 -10.45 -12.67 3.17
C ARG A 135 -10.12 -13.50 4.39
N ILE A 136 -10.03 -12.85 5.55
CA ILE A 136 -9.96 -13.47 6.87
C ILE A 136 -11.24 -13.18 7.65
N GLU A 137 -11.63 -14.08 8.54
CA GLU A 137 -12.67 -13.78 9.52
C GLU A 137 -12.21 -12.62 10.41
N GLU A 138 -13.15 -11.74 10.78
CA GLU A 138 -12.86 -10.73 11.79
C GLU A 138 -12.41 -11.42 13.08
N ILE A 139 -11.26 -11.00 13.61
CA ILE A 139 -10.83 -11.38 14.94
C ILE A 139 -11.88 -10.78 15.88
N LYS A 140 -12.84 -11.60 16.31
CA LYS A 140 -13.64 -11.26 17.48
C LYS A 140 -12.64 -11.14 18.60
N ASP A 141 -12.49 -9.95 19.17
CA ASP A 141 -11.84 -9.78 20.47
C ASP A 141 -12.53 -10.76 21.43
N ASP A 142 -11.94 -11.94 21.62
CA ASP A 142 -12.31 -12.80 22.72
C ASP A 142 -11.54 -12.25 23.92
N PRO A 143 -12.20 -11.59 24.89
CA PRO A 143 -11.53 -11.01 26.06
C PRO A 143 -10.87 -12.05 26.98
N LYS A 144 -10.72 -13.31 26.56
CA LYS A 144 -10.17 -14.43 27.34
C LYS A 144 -9.09 -15.27 26.64
N ALA A 145 -8.52 -14.82 25.52
CA ALA A 145 -7.33 -15.46 24.95
C ALA A 145 -6.03 -15.00 25.63
#